data_AF-M3GFZ2-F1
#
_entry.id   AF-M3GFZ2-F1
#
_cell.length_a   1.000
_cell.length_b   1.000
_cell.length_c   1.000
_cell.angle_alpha   90.00
_cell.angle_beta   90.00
_cell.angle_gamma   90.00
#
_symmetry.space_group_name_H-M   'P 1'
#
loop_
_entity.id
_entity.type
_entity.pdbx_description
1 polymer ?
#
loop_
_entity_poly.entity_id
_entity_poly.type
_entity_poly.pdbx_seq_one_letter_code
_entity_poly.pdbx_strand_id
1 'polypeptide(L)'
;MEDILRNKTFGLIVIDPPNLTPDAKSRKNAFRSYSYLFGSCLASLETAGTIILCSCSGRIRSKELESLAQDILKAKGWTFERFTSLKPEADHPIRKNFPEGNYFKVHIYENCKKNRTSAIKN
;
A
#
# COMPACT_ATOMS: atom_id res chain seq x y z
N MET A 1 12.01 8.23 8.91
CA MET A 1 11.83 7.47 7.65
C MET A 1 12.47 8.19 6.47
N GLU A 2 12.27 9.50 6.34
CA GLU A 2 12.93 10.31 5.30
C GLU A 2 14.46 10.11 5.28
N ASP A 3 15.14 10.10 6.43
CA ASP A 3 16.59 9.84 6.47
C ASP A 3 17.01 8.45 5.99
N ILE A 4 16.17 7.44 6.22
CA ILE A 4 16.42 6.05 5.78
C ILE A 4 16.31 5.95 4.26
N LEU A 5 15.34 6.66 3.68
CA LEU A 5 15.02 6.66 2.26
C LEU A 5 15.87 7.64 1.44
N ARG A 6 16.46 8.65 2.09
CA ARG A 6 17.19 9.75 1.44
C ARG A 6 18.31 9.23 0.55
N ASN A 7 18.29 9.67 -0.72
CA ASN A 7 19.27 9.31 -1.75
C ASN A 7 19.39 7.80 -2.01
N LYS A 8 18.37 7.03 -1.66
CA LYS A 8 18.31 5.59 -1.93
C LYS A 8 17.13 5.25 -2.81
N THR A 9 17.33 4.26 -3.66
CA THR A 9 16.29 3.61 -4.45
C THR A 9 16.28 2.12 -4.18
N PHE A 10 15.13 1.48 -4.36
CA PHE A 10 14.96 0.06 -4.13
C PHE A 10 14.08 -0.56 -5.23
N GLY A 11 14.46 -1.73 -5.72
CA GLY A 11 13.63 -2.55 -6.61
C GLY A 11 12.43 -3.20 -5.91
N LEU A 12 12.47 -3.32 -4.58
CA LEU A 12 11.37 -3.84 -3.75
C LEU A 12 11.25 -3.01 -2.47
N ILE A 13 10.05 -2.55 -2.16
CA ILE A 13 9.73 -1.92 -0.87
C ILE A 13 8.56 -2.66 -0.21
N VAL A 14 8.74 -3.07 1.04
CA VAL A 14 7.68 -3.69 1.86
C VAL A 14 7.29 -2.73 2.97
N ILE A 15 6.00 -2.41 3.05
CA ILE A 15 5.42 -1.52 4.04
C ILE A 15 4.53 -2.36 4.97
N ASP A 16 5.09 -2.76 6.11
CA ASP A 16 4.39 -3.54 7.13
C ASP A 16 4.37 -2.80 8.48
N PRO A 17 3.42 -1.86 8.67
CA PRO A 17 3.34 -1.09 9.91
C PRO A 17 2.72 -1.92 11.04
N PRO A 18 2.94 -1.54 12.32
CA PRO A 18 2.18 -2.08 13.43
C PRO A 18 0.68 -1.80 13.27
N ASN A 19 -0.18 -2.38 14.12
CA ASN A 19 -1.62 -2.11 14.06
C ASN A 19 -1.93 -0.62 14.27
N LEU A 20 -2.29 0.07 13.18
CA LEU A 20 -2.65 1.49 13.17
C LEU A 20 -4.09 1.78 13.62
N THR A 21 -4.89 0.75 13.89
CA THR A 21 -6.32 0.83 14.25
C THR A 21 -6.66 0.05 15.52
N PRO A 22 -6.10 0.41 16.68
CA PRO A 22 -6.41 -0.27 17.94
C PRO A 22 -7.91 -0.17 18.27
N ASP A 23 -8.53 0.97 17.93
CA ASP A 23 -9.96 1.24 18.11
C ASP A 23 -10.62 1.84 16.86
N ALA A 24 -11.94 2.02 16.91
CA ALA A 24 -12.72 2.57 15.80
C ALA A 24 -12.41 4.06 15.52
N LYS A 25 -12.09 4.86 16.55
CA LYS A 25 -11.80 6.29 16.43
C LYS A 25 -10.48 6.53 15.68
N SER A 26 -9.55 5.58 15.80
CA SER A 26 -8.23 5.60 15.19
C SER A 26 -8.24 5.37 13.67
N ARG A 27 -9.36 4.89 13.11
CA ARG A 27 -9.46 4.51 11.68
C ARG A 27 -9.09 5.66 10.73
N LYS A 28 -9.53 6.89 11.00
CA LYS A 28 -9.19 8.05 10.16
C LYS A 28 -7.69 8.36 10.18
N ASN A 29 -7.06 8.26 11.35
CA ASN A 29 -5.62 8.48 11.49
C ASN A 29 -4.83 7.35 10.84
N ALA A 30 -5.31 6.11 10.91
CA ALA A 30 -4.69 4.99 10.21
C ALA A 30 -4.60 5.22 8.69
N PHE A 31 -5.69 5.66 8.05
CA PHE A 31 -5.65 5.99 6.62
C PHE A 31 -4.62 7.07 6.29
N ARG A 32 -4.51 8.11 7.13
CA ARG A 32 -3.48 9.16 6.96
C ARG A 32 -2.07 8.60 7.08
N SER A 33 -1.83 7.73 8.06
CA SER A 33 -0.55 7.05 8.24
C SER A 33 -0.21 6.15 7.05
N TYR A 34 -1.15 5.33 6.58
CA TYR A 34 -0.95 4.53 5.36
C TYR A 34 -0.64 5.41 4.15
N SER A 35 -1.35 6.53 3.98
CA SER A 35 -1.09 7.47 2.89
C SER A 35 0.31 8.07 2.96
N TYR A 36 0.74 8.48 4.16
CA TYR A 36 2.08 9.01 4.37
C TYR A 36 3.15 7.95 4.09
N LEU A 37 2.99 6.75 4.64
CA LEU A 37 3.96 5.66 4.48
C LEU A 37 4.12 5.29 3.00
N PHE A 38 3.02 4.96 2.34
CA PHE A 38 3.01 4.54 0.94
C PHE A 38 3.54 5.66 0.03
N GLY A 39 3.06 6.89 0.21
CA GLY A 39 3.45 8.04 -0.60
C GLY A 39 4.93 8.42 -0.45
N SER A 40 5.50 8.28 0.75
CA SER A 40 6.93 8.53 1.00
C SER A 40 7.80 7.46 0.37
N CYS A 41 7.40 6.19 0.44
CA CYS A 41 8.12 5.07 -0.16
C CYS A 41 8.18 5.15 -1.69
N LEU A 42 7.10 5.61 -2.35
CA LEU A 42 7.08 5.74 -3.82
C LEU A 42 8.21 6.63 -4.37
N ALA A 43 8.68 7.62 -3.62
CA ALA A 43 9.78 8.49 -4.08
C ALA A 43 11.12 7.74 -4.21
N SER A 44 11.29 6.65 -3.44
CA SER A 44 12.48 5.79 -3.42
C SER A 44 12.27 4.46 -4.14
N LEU A 45 11.15 4.28 -4.85
CA LEU A 45 10.93 3.08 -5.66
C LEU A 45 11.65 3.23 -7.01
N GLU A 46 12.36 2.19 -7.45
CA GLU A 46 12.94 2.15 -8.79
C GLU A 46 11.86 2.02 -9.87
N THR A 47 12.18 2.44 -11.09
CA THR A 47 11.29 2.15 -12.23
C THR A 47 11.25 0.64 -12.44
N ALA A 48 10.07 0.10 -12.69
CA ALA A 48 9.78 -1.33 -12.74
C ALA A 48 9.94 -2.07 -11.40
N GLY A 49 10.08 -1.34 -10.28
CA GLY A 49 10.11 -1.92 -8.94
C GLY A 49 8.74 -2.42 -8.46
N THR A 50 8.75 -3.15 -7.35
CA THR A 50 7.57 -3.68 -6.67
C THR A 50 7.36 -2.99 -5.32
N ILE A 51 6.13 -2.63 -4.99
CA ILE A 51 5.77 -2.12 -3.66
C ILE A 51 4.70 -3.00 -3.04
N ILE A 52 4.92 -3.41 -1.79
CA ILE A 52 4.03 -4.26 -1.02
C ILE A 52 3.48 -3.46 0.15
N LEU A 53 2.15 -3.44 0.30
CA LEU A 53 1.46 -2.80 1.41
C LEU A 53 0.74 -3.85 2.25
N CYS A 54 1.13 -3.93 3.53
CA CYS A 54 0.54 -4.82 4.50
C CYS A 54 -0.35 -4.04 5.48
N SER A 55 -1.37 -4.72 6.00
CA SER A 55 -2.24 -4.21 7.07
C SER A 55 -2.74 -5.38 7.91
N CYS A 56 -2.53 -5.32 9.21
CA CYS A 56 -3.05 -6.30 10.19
C CYS A 56 -4.37 -5.85 10.85
N SER A 57 -5.11 -4.91 10.23
CA SER A 57 -6.34 -4.35 10.78
C SER A 57 -7.60 -5.06 10.28
N GLY A 58 -8.37 -5.68 11.18
CA GLY A 58 -9.75 -6.12 10.88
C GLY A 58 -10.73 -4.99 10.56
N ARG A 59 -10.39 -3.73 10.90
CA ARG A 59 -11.24 -2.54 10.71
C ARG A 59 -11.01 -1.82 9.38
N ILE A 60 -9.98 -2.23 8.64
CA ILE A 60 -9.71 -1.76 7.29
C ILE A 60 -10.01 -2.90 6.35
N ARG A 61 -11.01 -2.71 5.48
CA ARG A 61 -11.38 -3.72 4.49
C ARG A 61 -10.32 -3.75 3.40
N SER A 62 -10.10 -4.92 2.81
CA SER A 62 -9.12 -5.08 1.72
C SER A 62 -9.36 -4.06 0.60
N LYS A 63 -10.62 -3.88 0.17
CA LYS A 63 -10.93 -2.92 -0.90
C LYS A 63 -10.59 -1.47 -0.55
N GLU A 64 -10.67 -1.09 0.73
CA GLU A 64 -10.35 0.27 1.17
C GLU A 64 -8.84 0.53 1.15
N LEU A 65 -8.05 -0.49 1.51
CA LEU A 65 -6.60 -0.44 1.40
C LEU A 65 -6.17 -0.37 -0.08
N GLU A 66 -6.83 -1.16 -0.94
CA GLU A 66 -6.58 -1.17 -2.38
C GLU A 66 -6.87 0.20 -3.00
N SER A 67 -8.05 0.77 -2.74
CA SER A 67 -8.45 2.09 -3.24
C SER A 67 -7.47 3.17 -2.77
N LEU A 68 -7.09 3.16 -1.49
CA LEU A 68 -6.13 4.11 -0.95
C LEU A 68 -4.80 4.09 -1.73
N ALA A 69 -4.23 2.91 -1.91
CA ALA A 69 -2.94 2.76 -2.59
C ALA A 69 -3.04 3.14 -4.08
N GLN A 70 -4.11 2.75 -4.78
CA GLN A 70 -4.34 3.14 -6.18
C GLN A 70 -4.51 4.65 -6.34
N ASP A 71 -5.24 5.30 -5.42
CA ASP A 71 -5.41 6.76 -5.42
C ASP A 71 -4.06 7.48 -5.23
N ILE A 72 -3.20 6.97 -4.33
CA ILE A 72 -1.87 7.54 -4.09
C ILE A 72 -0.95 7.33 -5.29
N LEU A 73 -0.92 6.13 -5.88
CA LEU A 73 -0.17 5.84 -7.10
C LEU A 73 -0.56 6.83 -8.19
N LYS A 74 -1.85 6.95 -8.47
CA LYS A 74 -2.39 7.88 -9.47
C LYS A 74 -2.00 9.33 -9.17
N ALA A 75 -2.21 9.80 -7.94
CA ALA A 75 -1.89 11.18 -7.53
C ALA A 75 -0.38 11.49 -7.61
N LYS A 76 0.48 10.50 -7.38
CA LYS A 76 1.95 10.61 -7.50
C LYS A 76 2.45 10.39 -8.92
N GLY A 77 1.56 10.16 -9.90
CA GLY A 77 1.93 9.92 -11.29
C GLY A 77 2.60 8.57 -11.52
N TRP A 78 2.20 7.54 -10.78
CA TRP A 78 2.65 6.16 -10.94
C TRP A 78 1.53 5.27 -11.49
N THR A 79 1.93 4.26 -12.25
CA THR A 79 1.12 3.13 -12.70
C THR A 79 1.81 1.83 -12.28
N PHE A 80 1.10 0.70 -12.33
CA PHE A 80 1.61 -0.64 -12.07
C PHE A 80 1.06 -1.59 -13.14
N GLU A 81 1.75 -2.68 -13.43
CA GLU A 81 1.28 -3.64 -14.43
C GLU A 81 0.48 -4.79 -13.82
N ARG A 82 0.84 -5.23 -12.61
CA ARG A 82 0.14 -6.31 -11.92
C ARG A 82 -0.18 -5.92 -10.50
N PHE A 83 -1.41 -6.27 -10.10
CA PHE A 83 -1.87 -6.19 -8.73
C PHE A 83 -2.24 -7.58 -8.24
N THR A 84 -1.71 -7.96 -7.07
CA THR A 84 -2.03 -9.21 -6.40
C THR A 84 -2.46 -8.90 -4.96
N SER A 85 -3.65 -9.36 -4.57
CA SER A 85 -4.08 -9.41 -3.16
C SER A 85 -3.95 -10.84 -2.67
N LEU A 86 -3.05 -11.08 -1.71
CA LEU A 86 -2.94 -12.40 -1.09
C LEU A 86 -4.13 -12.65 -0.17
N LYS A 87 -4.49 -13.92 -0.05
CA LYS A 87 -5.45 -14.41 0.94
C LYS A 87 -4.68 -14.89 2.18
N PRO A 88 -5.29 -14.86 3.37
CA PRO A 88 -4.74 -15.51 4.54
C PRO A 88 -4.44 -17.00 4.27
N GLU A 89 -3.44 -17.52 4.97
CA GLU A 89 -3.10 -18.94 4.95
C GLU A 89 -4.21 -19.80 5.58
N ALA A 90 -4.14 -21.12 5.37
CA ALA A 90 -5.19 -22.05 5.76
C ALA A 90 -5.42 -22.14 7.28
N ASP A 91 -4.39 -21.82 8.08
CA ASP A 91 -4.43 -21.72 9.54
C ASP A 91 -5.12 -20.43 10.05
N HIS A 92 -5.41 -19.47 9.16
CA HIS A 92 -6.11 -18.22 9.45
C HIS A 92 -7.39 -18.05 8.59
N PRO A 93 -8.38 -18.94 8.73
CA PRO A 93 -9.55 -18.96 7.85
C PRO A 93 -10.46 -17.74 8.04
N ILE A 94 -10.90 -17.16 6.91
CA ILE A 94 -11.92 -16.11 6.90
C ILE A 94 -13.31 -16.76 6.97
N ARG A 95 -14.11 -16.38 7.97
CA ARG A 95 -15.48 -16.86 8.13
C ARG A 95 -16.47 -15.87 7.50
N LYS A 96 -17.46 -16.38 6.76
CA LYS A 96 -18.47 -15.53 6.08
C LYS A 96 -19.28 -14.66 7.06
N ASN A 97 -19.55 -15.16 8.25
CA ASN A 97 -20.29 -14.46 9.31
C ASN A 97 -19.38 -13.62 10.25
N PHE A 98 -18.08 -13.58 9.99
CA PHE A 98 -17.11 -12.77 10.74
C PHE A 98 -16.08 -12.16 9.78
N PRO A 99 -16.49 -11.20 8.93
CA PRO A 99 -15.64 -10.60 7.91
C PRO A 99 -14.43 -9.84 8.49
N GLU A 100 -14.51 -9.34 9.73
CA GLU A 100 -13.41 -8.71 10.46
C GLU A 100 -12.24 -9.67 10.70
N GLY A 101 -12.51 -10.98 10.71
CA GLY A 101 -11.50 -12.04 10.80
C GLY A 101 -10.57 -12.08 9.60
N ASN A 102 -10.94 -11.47 8.46
CA ASN A 102 -9.99 -11.12 7.41
C ASN A 102 -9.18 -9.90 7.87
N TYR A 103 -8.30 -10.06 8.85
CA TYR A 103 -7.59 -8.95 9.48
C TYR A 103 -6.28 -8.61 8.76
N PHE A 104 -5.55 -9.60 8.26
CA PHE A 104 -4.28 -9.43 7.55
C PHE A 104 -4.49 -9.30 6.04
N LYS A 105 -3.91 -8.25 5.45
CA LYS A 105 -3.93 -7.97 4.00
C LYS A 105 -2.50 -7.79 3.54
N VAL A 106 -2.19 -8.38 2.40
CA VAL A 106 -0.95 -8.16 1.66
C VAL A 106 -1.32 -7.81 0.23
N HIS A 107 -1.01 -6.58 -0.16
CA HIS A 107 -1.24 -6.05 -1.50
C HIS A 107 0.10 -5.84 -2.19
N ILE A 108 0.27 -6.44 -3.35
CA ILE A 108 1.51 -6.39 -4.13
C ILE A 108 1.20 -5.63 -5.42
N TYR A 109 1.94 -4.56 -5.66
CA TYR A 109 1.91 -3.77 -6.89
C TYR A 109 3.25 -3.95 -7.60
N GLU A 110 3.24 -4.66 -8.72
CA GLU A 110 4.45 -5.05 -9.45
C GLU A 110 4.65 -4.20 -10.71
N ASN A 111 5.92 -4.08 -11.09
CA ASN A 111 6.36 -3.32 -12.26
C ASN A 111 5.80 -1.89 -12.26
N CYS A 112 5.99 -1.19 -11.13
CA CYS A 112 5.55 0.18 -10.98
C CYS A 112 6.37 1.13 -11.86
N LYS A 113 5.70 2.01 -12.60
CA LYS A 113 6.34 2.97 -13.52
C LYS A 113 5.84 4.37 -13.25
N LYS A 114 6.75 5.35 -13.27
CA LYS A 114 6.36 6.76 -13.34
C LYS A 114 5.78 7.04 -14.73
N ASN A 115 4.62 7.66 -14.75
CA ASN A 115 4.04 8.22 -15.95
C ASN A 115 5.00 9.28 -16.46
N ARG A 116 5.51 9.13 -17.68
CA ARG A 116 6.28 10.19 -18.32
C ARG A 116 5.33 11.38 -18.46
N THR A 117 5.60 12.47 -17.76
CA THR A 117 4.96 13.74 -18.08
C THR A 117 5.41 14.06 -19.50
N SER A 118 4.51 13.97 -20.47
CA SER A 118 4.74 14.63 -21.75
C SER A 118 4.99 16.09 -21.41
N ALA A 119 6.25 16.52 -21.51
CA ALA A 119 6.55 17.93 -21.62
C ALA A 119 5.65 18.44 -22.74
N ILE A 120 4.69 19.28 -22.40
CA ILE A 120 3.92 20.04 -23.36
C ILE A 120 4.98 20.77 -24.19
N LYS A 121 5.23 20.29 -25.41
CA LYS A 121 5.95 21.06 -26.41
C LYS A 121 5.06 22.25 -26.71
N ASN A 122 5.63 23.44 -26.51
CA ASN A 122 5.12 24.79 -26.79
C ASN A 122 3.91 24.86 -27.73
#